data_AF-A0A7Y3AMP0-F1
#
_entry.id   AF-A0A7Y3AMP0-F1
#
_cell.length_a   1.000
_cell.length_b   1.000
_cell.length_c   1.000
_cell.angle_alpha   90.00
_cell.angle_beta   90.00
_cell.angle_gamma   90.00
#
_symmetry.space_group_name_H-M   'P 1'
#
loop_
_entity.id
_entity.type
_entity.pdbx_description
1 polymer ?
#
loop_
_entity_poly.entity_id
_entity_poly.type
_entity_poly.pdbx_seq_one_letter_code
_entity_poly.pdbx_strand_id
1 'polypeptide(L)'
;MKNITYFLTSLLIVLSFGSQALADDSVLSVRQLPDQTYEAVLSLDSTICVQVNPASSVQVVGSEILIESPSSEQLPCIFIPPIVYYEVTALIGELAPGNYTVTWSQPGAFSWSISYLVRSASPIPSSSLWSLLLLIVGVLVFVRQSFYSRTQLKLK
;
A
#
# COMPACT_ATOMS: atom_id res chain seq x y z
N MET A 1 -55.18 -10.60 42.11
CA MET A 1 -55.12 -11.59 41.01
C MET A 1 -54.87 -10.80 39.72
N LYS A 2 -53.63 -10.74 39.20
CA LYS A 2 -53.08 -11.59 38.11
C LYS A 2 -53.99 -11.54 36.87
N ASN A 3 -53.59 -11.05 35.69
CA ASN A 3 -52.38 -11.42 34.95
C ASN A 3 -51.93 -10.36 33.93
N ILE A 4 -50.62 -10.21 33.85
CA ILE A 4 -49.82 -9.64 32.76
C ILE A 4 -49.72 -10.72 31.67
N THR A 5 -50.06 -10.42 30.43
CA THR A 5 -49.83 -11.33 29.29
C THR A 5 -48.79 -10.73 28.37
N TYR A 6 -47.66 -11.41 28.31
CA TYR A 6 -46.41 -11.02 27.70
C TYR A 6 -46.46 -11.11 26.17
N PHE A 7 -45.98 -10.07 25.51
CA PHE A 7 -45.69 -10.01 24.09
C PHE A 7 -44.43 -10.85 23.82
N LEU A 8 -44.61 -12.09 23.33
CA LEU A 8 -43.50 -12.96 22.92
C LEU A 8 -43.19 -12.71 21.44
N THR A 9 -42.34 -11.73 21.15
CA THR A 9 -41.70 -11.60 19.83
C THR A 9 -40.60 -12.64 19.71
N SER A 10 -40.86 -13.61 18.82
CA SER A 10 -39.95 -14.66 18.37
C SER A 10 -38.62 -14.09 17.88
N LEU A 11 -37.55 -14.28 18.65
CA LEU A 11 -36.18 -13.96 18.26
C LEU A 11 -35.64 -15.15 17.45
N LEU A 12 -35.87 -15.10 16.14
CA LEU A 12 -35.32 -16.06 15.18
C LEU A 12 -33.83 -15.75 14.98
N ILE A 13 -32.95 -16.46 15.70
CA ILE A 13 -31.50 -16.41 15.50
C ILE A 13 -31.19 -17.18 14.22
N VAL A 14 -30.96 -16.44 13.13
CA VAL A 14 -30.39 -17.00 11.90
C VAL A 14 -28.91 -17.26 12.16
N LEU A 15 -28.57 -18.53 12.37
CA LEU A 15 -27.19 -19.02 12.30
C LEU A 15 -26.73 -18.93 10.84
N SER A 16 -26.25 -17.75 10.44
CA SER A 16 -25.44 -17.62 9.23
C SER A 16 -24.10 -18.30 9.50
N PHE A 17 -23.96 -19.54 9.06
CA PHE A 17 -22.66 -20.12 8.79
C PHE A 17 -22.03 -19.28 7.68
N GLY A 18 -21.28 -18.26 8.08
CA GLY A 18 -20.36 -17.59 7.18
C GLY A 18 -19.32 -18.60 6.75
N SER A 19 -19.53 -19.21 5.60
CA SER A 19 -18.45 -19.85 4.85
C SER A 19 -17.36 -18.79 4.69
N GLN A 20 -16.24 -18.98 5.36
CA GLN A 20 -15.04 -18.17 5.13
C GLN A 20 -14.68 -18.40 3.67
N ALA A 21 -14.98 -17.41 2.83
CA ALA A 21 -14.42 -17.33 1.51
C ALA A 21 -12.90 -17.24 1.72
N LEU A 22 -12.19 -18.31 1.41
CA LEU A 22 -10.75 -18.26 1.20
C LEU A 22 -10.58 -17.36 -0.03
N ALA A 23 -10.26 -16.10 0.21
CA ALA A 23 -9.90 -15.17 -0.86
C ALA A 23 -8.56 -15.65 -1.43
N ASP A 24 -8.57 -16.04 -2.69
CA ASP A 24 -7.38 -16.17 -3.54
C ASP A 24 -6.80 -14.75 -3.67
N ASP A 25 -5.70 -14.45 -2.95
CA ASP A 25 -5.26 -13.08 -2.63
C ASP A 25 -4.18 -12.59 -3.61
N SER A 26 -4.29 -13.03 -4.88
CA SER A 26 -3.44 -12.57 -5.96
C SER A 26 -3.84 -11.16 -6.38
N VAL A 27 -3.06 -10.15 -5.98
CA VAL A 27 -3.41 -8.73 -6.16
C VAL A 27 -2.30 -7.99 -6.91
N LEU A 28 -2.66 -7.37 -8.03
CA LEU A 28 -1.85 -6.36 -8.69
C LEU A 28 -2.06 -5.01 -7.98
N SER A 29 -0.97 -4.38 -7.57
CA SER A 29 -0.98 -3.06 -6.94
C SER A 29 0.11 -2.16 -7.52
N VAL A 30 0.03 -0.87 -7.23
CA VAL A 30 1.05 0.13 -7.60
C VAL A 30 1.44 0.88 -6.34
N ARG A 31 2.73 1.03 -6.10
CA ARG A 31 3.25 1.81 -4.98
C ARG A 31 4.30 2.82 -5.44
N GLN A 32 4.38 3.93 -4.70
CA GLN A 32 5.39 4.96 -4.91
C GLN A 32 6.62 4.65 -4.06
N LEU A 33 7.79 4.74 -4.66
CA LEU A 33 9.09 4.56 -4.03
C LEU A 33 9.58 5.88 -3.39
N PRO A 34 10.56 5.82 -2.47
CA PRO A 34 11.10 7.02 -1.80
C PRO A 34 11.72 8.05 -2.75
N ASP A 35 12.13 7.62 -3.94
CA ASP A 35 12.70 8.46 -5.01
C ASP A 35 11.64 9.10 -5.92
N GLN A 36 10.35 9.00 -5.55
CA GLN A 36 9.18 9.47 -6.32
C GLN A 36 8.90 8.70 -7.60
N THR A 37 9.60 7.60 -7.86
CA THR A 37 9.24 6.68 -8.94
C THR A 37 8.12 5.73 -8.50
N TYR A 38 7.51 5.07 -9.46
CA TYR A 38 6.45 4.10 -9.25
C TYR A 38 6.91 2.70 -9.65
N GLU A 39 6.42 1.70 -8.91
CA GLU A 39 6.56 0.30 -9.28
C GLU A 39 5.20 -0.40 -9.20
N ALA A 40 4.97 -1.33 -10.13
CA ALA A 40 3.90 -2.30 -10.00
C ALA A 40 4.38 -3.44 -9.12
N VAL A 41 3.53 -3.87 -8.20
CA VAL A 41 3.79 -4.99 -7.29
C VAL A 41 2.69 -6.00 -7.52
N LEU A 42 3.12 -7.20 -7.88
CA LEU A 42 2.25 -8.32 -8.00
C LEU A 42 2.44 -9.23 -6.78
N SER A 43 1.45 -9.23 -5.90
CA SER A 43 1.42 -10.05 -4.69
C SER A 43 0.68 -11.34 -4.99
N LEU A 44 1.29 -12.46 -4.65
CA LEU A 44 0.82 -13.80 -4.99
C LEU A 44 0.94 -14.68 -3.76
N ASP A 45 0.04 -15.64 -3.64
CA ASP A 45 0.09 -16.67 -2.62
C ASP A 45 0.53 -18.00 -3.24
N SER A 46 1.06 -18.91 -2.42
CA SER A 46 1.52 -20.22 -2.88
C SER A 46 0.37 -21.17 -3.25
N THR A 47 -0.87 -20.69 -3.29
CA THR A 47 -2.01 -21.40 -3.87
C THR A 47 -2.07 -21.26 -5.38
N ILE A 48 -1.45 -20.23 -5.96
CA ILE A 48 -1.44 -20.06 -7.42
C ILE A 48 -0.44 -21.04 -8.08
N CYS A 49 -0.95 -21.86 -9.01
CA CYS A 49 -0.17 -22.85 -9.76
C CYS A 49 0.51 -22.29 -11.01
N VAL A 50 0.84 -21.01 -11.01
CA VAL A 50 1.37 -20.31 -12.18
C VAL A 50 2.78 -19.87 -11.85
N GLN A 51 3.76 -20.32 -12.64
CA GLN A 51 5.10 -19.76 -12.55
C GLN A 51 5.04 -18.31 -13.07
N VAL A 52 5.30 -17.36 -12.18
CA VAL A 52 5.37 -15.94 -12.53
C VAL A 52 6.81 -15.57 -12.86
N ASN A 53 7.01 -15.13 -14.10
CA ASN A 53 8.28 -14.64 -14.60
C ASN A 53 8.40 -13.13 -14.31
N PRO A 54 9.61 -12.61 -14.05
CA PRO A 54 9.82 -11.18 -13.91
C PRO A 54 9.44 -10.45 -15.20
N ALA A 55 9.07 -9.17 -15.08
CA ALA A 55 8.74 -8.35 -16.22
C ALA A 55 9.92 -8.27 -17.20
N SER A 56 9.66 -8.54 -18.48
CA SER A 56 10.62 -8.35 -19.57
C SER A 56 10.57 -6.94 -20.17
N SER A 57 9.41 -6.28 -20.09
CA SER A 57 9.24 -4.92 -20.58
C SER A 57 8.17 -4.17 -19.83
N VAL A 58 8.38 -2.86 -19.71
CA VAL A 58 7.42 -1.90 -19.18
C VAL A 58 7.30 -0.76 -20.19
N GLN A 59 6.09 -0.48 -20.64
CA GLN A 59 5.79 0.59 -21.59
C GLN A 59 4.76 1.54 -20.98
N VAL A 60 5.01 2.84 -21.08
CA VAL A 60 4.09 3.88 -20.63
C VAL A 60 3.64 4.66 -21.84
N VAL A 61 2.34 4.57 -22.17
CA VAL A 61 1.74 5.23 -23.34
C VAL A 61 0.55 6.06 -22.86
N GLY A 62 0.77 7.36 -22.69
CA GLY A 62 -0.24 8.25 -22.13
C GLY A 62 -0.63 7.83 -20.71
N SER A 63 -1.89 7.43 -20.52
CA SER A 63 -2.43 6.94 -19.25
C SER A 63 -2.42 5.42 -19.12
N GLU A 64 -1.83 4.70 -20.08
CA GLU A 64 -1.75 3.24 -20.05
C GLU A 64 -0.32 2.80 -19.74
N ILE A 65 -0.20 1.83 -18.83
CA ILE A 65 1.07 1.21 -18.45
C ILE A 65 0.95 -0.27 -18.75
N LEU A 66 1.74 -0.74 -19.71
CA LEU A 66 1.75 -2.13 -20.15
C LEU A 66 3.01 -2.81 -19.64
N ILE A 67 2.82 -3.85 -18.82
CA ILE A 67 3.88 -4.68 -18.27
C ILE A 67 3.73 -6.07 -18.86
N GLU A 68 4.78 -6.54 -19.51
CA GLU A 68 4.80 -7.87 -20.12
C GLU A 68 5.87 -8.72 -19.45
N SER A 69 5.48 -9.91 -19.03
CA SER A 69 6.39 -10.97 -18.60
C SER A 69 6.49 -12.04 -19.70
N PRO A 70 7.64 -12.74 -19.84
CA PRO A 70 7.78 -13.85 -20.76
C PRO A 70 6.74 -14.95 -20.49
N SER A 71 6.29 -15.62 -21.54
CA SER A 71 5.31 -16.71 -21.43
C SER A 71 5.76 -17.76 -20.43
N SER A 72 4.80 -18.35 -19.73
CA SER A 72 5.04 -19.43 -18.78
C SER A 72 4.05 -20.56 -19.02
N GLU A 73 4.51 -21.78 -18.84
CA GLU A 73 3.64 -22.95 -18.87
C GLU A 73 2.97 -23.10 -17.49
N GLN A 74 1.64 -23.22 -17.49
CA GLN A 74 0.92 -23.54 -16.26
C GLN A 74 1.25 -24.99 -15.87
N LEU A 75 2.01 -25.15 -14.79
CA LEU A 75 2.35 -26.46 -14.26
C LEU A 75 1.21 -26.97 -13.36
N PRO A 76 0.92 -28.29 -13.36
CA PRO A 76 0.00 -28.86 -12.39
C PRO A 76 0.65 -28.76 -11.00
N CYS A 77 0.14 -27.88 -10.15
CA CYS A 77 0.61 -27.77 -8.78
C CYS A 77 -0.40 -28.39 -7.81
N ILE A 78 0.12 -29.13 -6.84
CA ILE A 78 -0.65 -29.68 -5.73
C ILE A 78 -0.38 -28.75 -4.55
N PHE A 79 -1.41 -28.05 -4.10
CA PHE A 79 -1.31 -27.19 -2.93
C PHE A 79 -1.07 -28.04 -1.68
N ILE A 80 0.03 -27.76 -0.98
CA ILE A 80 0.35 -28.36 0.31
C ILE A 80 0.66 -27.19 1.27
N PRO A 81 -0.12 -26.99 2.34
CA PRO A 81 0.15 -25.92 3.31
C PRO A 81 1.54 -26.10 3.96
N PRO A 82 2.20 -25.01 4.37
CA PRO A 82 1.67 -23.66 4.60
C PRO A 82 1.61 -22.76 3.36
N ILE A 83 0.74 -21.73 3.42
CA ILE A 83 0.68 -20.67 2.39
C ILE A 83 1.90 -19.76 2.54
N VAL A 84 2.63 -19.54 1.44
CA VAL A 84 3.76 -18.61 1.35
C VAL A 84 3.38 -17.47 0.40
N TYR A 85 3.65 -16.23 0.80
CA TYR A 85 3.42 -15.07 -0.05
C TYR A 85 4.69 -14.67 -0.77
N TYR A 86 4.56 -14.29 -2.03
CA TYR A 86 5.66 -13.80 -2.84
C TYR A 86 5.25 -12.56 -3.63
N GLU A 87 6.22 -11.66 -3.82
CA GLU A 87 6.04 -10.42 -4.57
C GLU A 87 6.95 -10.44 -5.79
N VAL A 88 6.38 -10.08 -6.95
CA VAL A 88 7.14 -9.78 -8.16
C VAL A 88 6.92 -8.31 -8.47
N THR A 89 7.99 -7.56 -8.69
CA THR A 89 7.91 -6.12 -8.93
C THR A 89 8.39 -5.76 -10.33
N ALA A 90 7.88 -4.65 -10.84
CA ALA A 90 8.29 -4.05 -12.11
C ALA A 90 8.39 -2.53 -11.96
N LEU A 91 9.58 -1.98 -12.22
CA LEU A 91 9.81 -0.54 -12.15
C LEU A 91 9.10 0.16 -13.32
N ILE A 92 8.18 1.06 -13.01
CA ILE A 92 7.47 1.89 -13.98
C ILE A 92 8.27 3.17 -14.25
N GLY A 93 8.85 3.76 -13.20
CA GLY A 93 9.57 5.03 -13.26
C GLY A 93 8.71 6.22 -12.83
N GLU A 94 9.08 7.42 -13.26
CA GLU A 94 8.35 8.64 -12.92
C GLU A 94 7.03 8.75 -13.70
N LEU A 95 5.97 9.19 -13.01
CA LEU A 95 4.65 9.43 -13.62
C LEU A 95 4.17 10.84 -13.28
N ALA A 96 3.58 11.51 -14.27
CA ALA A 96 2.89 12.78 -14.04
C ALA A 96 1.56 12.54 -13.29
N PRO A 97 1.05 13.52 -12.52
CA PRO A 97 -0.26 13.40 -11.87
C PRO A 97 -1.37 13.09 -12.86
N GLY A 98 -2.18 12.07 -12.57
CA GLY A 98 -3.19 11.56 -13.49
C GLY A 98 -3.75 10.20 -13.05
N ASN A 99 -4.80 9.75 -13.73
CA ASN A 99 -5.30 8.39 -13.56
C ASN A 99 -4.66 7.48 -14.61
N TYR A 100 -4.09 6.36 -14.17
CA TYR A 100 -3.41 5.40 -15.04
C TYR A 100 -4.07 4.04 -14.95
N THR A 101 -4.08 3.31 -16.06
CA THR A 101 -4.45 1.90 -16.10
C THR A 101 -3.18 1.08 -16.28
N VAL A 102 -2.84 0.30 -15.25
CA VAL A 102 -1.69 -0.60 -15.26
C VAL A 102 -2.18 -2.00 -15.59
N THR A 103 -1.67 -2.55 -16.67
CA THR A 103 -1.96 -3.91 -17.11
C THR A 103 -0.68 -4.73 -17.09
N TRP A 104 -0.68 -5.81 -16.31
CA TRP A 104 0.41 -6.78 -16.28
C TRP A 104 -0.07 -8.10 -16.88
N SER A 105 0.55 -8.49 -18.00
CA SER A 105 0.23 -9.73 -18.68
C SER A 105 1.43 -10.67 -18.76
N GLN A 106 1.13 -11.95 -18.65
CA GLN A 106 2.05 -13.04 -18.91
C GLN A 106 1.33 -14.07 -19.78
N PRO A 107 1.69 -14.20 -21.07
CA PRO A 107 1.03 -15.13 -21.98
C PRO A 107 1.05 -16.56 -21.44
N GLY A 108 -0.11 -17.23 -21.47
CA GLY A 108 -0.27 -18.60 -20.95
C GLY A 108 -0.44 -18.72 -19.44
N ALA A 109 -0.44 -17.60 -18.71
CA ALA A 109 -0.43 -17.57 -17.25
C ALA A 109 -1.51 -16.64 -16.67
N PHE A 110 -1.39 -15.32 -16.86
CA PHE A 110 -2.32 -14.34 -16.29
C PHE A 110 -2.38 -13.05 -17.11
N SER A 111 -3.43 -12.27 -16.87
CA SER A 111 -3.55 -10.88 -17.33
C SER A 111 -4.37 -10.10 -16.31
N TRP A 112 -3.72 -9.16 -15.62
CA TRP A 112 -4.35 -8.34 -14.58
C TRP A 112 -4.30 -6.88 -14.95
N SER A 113 -5.32 -6.13 -14.52
CA SER A 113 -5.42 -4.70 -14.77
C SER A 113 -5.94 -3.98 -13.54
N ILE A 114 -5.31 -2.87 -13.17
CA ILE A 114 -5.71 -2.00 -12.07
C ILE A 114 -5.69 -0.54 -12.53
N SER A 115 -6.63 0.26 -12.03
CA SER A 115 -6.59 1.72 -12.16
C SER A 115 -5.93 2.34 -10.94
N TYR A 116 -4.96 3.22 -11.16
CA TYR A 116 -4.19 3.88 -10.11
C TYR A 116 -4.13 5.39 -10.32
N LEU A 117 -4.45 6.14 -9.26
CA LEU A 117 -4.41 7.60 -9.27
C LEU A 117 -3.08 8.11 -8.74
N VAL A 118 -2.28 8.69 -9.64
CA VAL A 118 -1.06 9.43 -9.31
C VAL A 118 -1.47 10.83 -8.88
N ARG A 119 -1.18 11.18 -7.63
CA ARG A 119 -1.44 12.51 -7.07
C ARG A 119 -0.19 13.37 -7.17
N SER A 120 -0.37 14.66 -7.41
CA SER A 120 0.71 15.64 -7.25
C SER A 120 1.21 15.63 -5.81
N ALA A 121 2.53 15.72 -5.63
CA ALA A 121 3.10 15.99 -4.31
C ALA A 121 2.43 17.25 -3.75
N SER A 122 1.79 17.12 -2.58
CA SER A 122 1.19 18.28 -1.92
C SER A 122 2.30 19.28 -1.59
N PRO A 123 2.15 20.57 -1.97
CA PRO A 123 3.07 21.60 -1.50
C PRO A 123 3.12 21.55 0.02
N ILE A 124 4.32 21.59 0.59
CA ILE A 124 4.47 21.79 2.04
C ILE A 124 3.72 23.08 2.38
N PRO A 125 2.69 23.04 3.24
CA PRO A 125 1.95 24.25 3.58
C PRO A 125 2.93 25.25 4.19
N SER A 126 2.95 26.47 3.66
CA SER A 126 3.88 27.54 4.07
C SER A 126 3.78 27.92 5.55
N SER A 127 2.73 27.47 6.25
CA SER A 127 2.60 27.54 7.70
C SER A 127 3.62 26.69 8.46
N SER A 128 4.14 25.60 7.86
CA SER A 128 5.15 24.74 8.50
C SER A 128 6.53 25.39 8.58
N LEU A 129 6.84 26.30 7.64
CA LEU A 129 8.10 27.05 7.64
C LEU A 129 8.18 28.00 8.83
N TRP A 130 7.07 28.64 9.19
CA TRP A 130 6.99 29.48 10.38
C TRP A 130 7.18 28.68 11.67
N SER A 131 6.58 27.49 11.76
CA SER A 131 6.77 26.60 12.91
C SER A 131 8.23 26.14 13.05
N LEU A 132 8.89 25.84 11.92
CA LEU A 132 10.31 25.43 11.92
C LEU A 132 11.23 26.59 12.33
N LEU A 133 10.93 27.80 11.85
CA LEU A 133 11.68 29.01 12.19
C LEU A 133 11.52 29.38 13.67
N LEU A 134 10.30 29.28 14.22
CA LEU A 134 10.05 29.46 15.65
C LEU A 134 10.77 28.42 16.51
N LEU A 135 10.83 27.17 16.06
CA LEU A 135 11.55 26.10 16.76
C LEU A 135 13.06 26.38 16.78
N ILE A 136 13.64 26.78 15.64
CA ILE A 136 15.06 27.16 15.55
C ILE A 136 15.36 28.34 16.48
N VAL A 137 14.53 29.39 16.48
CA VAL A 137 14.69 30.55 17.37
C VAL A 137 14.57 30.14 18.84
N GLY A 138 13.60 29.30 19.18
CA GLY A 138 13.42 28.78 20.54
C GLY A 138 14.64 28.03 21.05
N VAL A 139 15.23 27.15 20.23
CA VAL A 139 16.47 26.43 20.56
C VAL A 139 17.63 27.40 20.78
N LEU A 140 17.81 28.40 19.91
CA LEU A 140 18.88 29.40 20.04
C LEU A 140 18.73 30.22 21.34
N VAL A 141 17.51 30.62 21.70
CA VAL A 141 17.24 31.32 22.96
C VAL A 141 17.55 30.42 24.16
N PHE A 142 17.14 29.15 24.11
CA PHE A 142 17.39 28.20 25.18
C PHE A 142 18.89 27.93 25.39
N VAL A 143 19.65 27.72 24.30
CA VAL A 143 21.11 27.57 24.35
C VAL A 143 21.76 28.81 24.97
N ARG A 144 21.36 30.01 24.55
CA ARG A 144 21.90 31.27 25.11
C ARG A 144 21.63 31.40 26.61
N GLN A 145 20.43 31.07 27.07
CA GLN A 145 20.10 31.11 28.51
C GLN A 145 20.88 30.07 29.32
N SER A 146 21.08 28.87 28.78
CA SER A 146 21.90 27.82 29.41
C SER A 146 23.36 28.25 29.61
N PHE A 147 23.95 28.92 28.62
CA PHE A 147 25.31 29.47 28.73
C PHE A 147 25.39 30.60 29.76
N TYR A 148 24.41 31.49 29.81
CA TYR A 148 24.38 32.61 30.77
C TYR A 148 24.24 32.12 32.23
N SER A 149 23.46 31.06 32.47
CA SER A 149 23.31 30.47 33.81
C SER A 149 24.60 29.79 34.29
N ARG A 150 25.38 29.16 33.40
CA ARG A 150 26.65 28.51 33.75
C ARG A 150 27.79 29.47 34.08
N THR A 151 27.82 30.68 33.50
CA THR A 151 28.87 31.66 33.80
C THR A 151 28.67 32.34 35.15
N GLN A 152 27.43 32.57 35.57
CA GLN A 152 27.11 33.13 36.89
C GLN A 152 27.45 32.18 38.05
N LEU A 153 27.44 30.86 37.81
CA LEU A 153 27.76 29.85 38.82
C LEU A 153 29.26 29.69 39.12
N LYS A 154 30.15 30.28 38.29
CA LYS A 154 31.62 30.27 38.49
C LYS A 154 32.17 31.54 39.16
N LEU A 155 31.31 32.51 39.45
CA LEU A 155 31.68 33.83 40.01
C LEU A 155 31.27 33.99 41.49
N LYS A 156 30.82 32.92 42.14
CA LYS A 156 30.60 32.81 43.59
C LYS A 156 31.54 31.76 44.15
#